data_AF-A0A520A8V9-F1
#
_entry.id   AF-A0A520A8V9-F1
#
_cell.length_a   1.000
_cell.length_b   1.000
_cell.length_c   1.000
_cell.angle_alpha   90.00
_cell.angle_beta   90.00
_cell.angle_gamma   90.00
#
_symmetry.space_group_name_H-M   'P 1'
#
loop_
_entity.id
_entity.type
_entity.pdbx_description
1 polymer ?
#
loop_
_entity_poly.entity_id
_entity_poly.type
_entity_poly.pdbx_seq_one_letter_code
_entity_poly.pdbx_strand_id
1 'polypeptide(L)'
;MEEAIIGSIPHTLGFVVNELSKNAFLLAFEGDLADLKNLVDPESIAADDFELLEEVNDPVVQLLLASVDRVITCMTTYYMINNLDELETMENEAYNEVASDYFYAYIIDWESKNYEEMLINLNAVYLSIAQLLYHATCQLELNVIEVPDHIYDDFFEHYGSFCKEEVPSDNKNISLLYDLIHHLNGDLLKIDNLSRNA
;
A
#
# COMPACT_ATOMS: atom_id res chain seq x y z
N MET A 1 -13.15 -18.88 -7.83
CA MET A 1 -13.33 -17.49 -8.29
C MET A 1 -13.43 -16.59 -7.07
N GLU A 2 -14.49 -16.68 -6.28
CA GLU A 2 -14.61 -15.97 -4.98
C GLU A 2 -13.43 -16.26 -4.05
N GLU A 3 -13.02 -17.52 -3.92
CA GLU A 3 -11.86 -17.93 -3.12
C GLU A 3 -10.53 -17.31 -3.62
N ALA A 4 -10.37 -17.15 -4.93
CA ALA A 4 -9.17 -16.54 -5.51
C ALA A 4 -9.15 -15.02 -5.30
N ILE A 5 -10.30 -14.36 -5.34
CA ILE A 5 -10.45 -12.94 -5.01
C ILE A 5 -10.17 -12.73 -3.52
N ILE A 6 -10.78 -13.54 -2.65
CA ILE A 6 -10.58 -13.42 -1.20
C ILE A 6 -9.12 -13.66 -0.84
N GLY A 7 -8.50 -14.70 -1.43
CA GLY A 7 -7.13 -15.08 -1.18
C GLY A 7 -6.09 -14.14 -1.79
N SER A 8 -6.42 -13.36 -2.83
CA SER A 8 -5.48 -12.41 -3.44
C SER A 8 -5.33 -11.12 -2.61
N ILE A 9 -6.34 -10.73 -1.82
CA ILE A 9 -6.28 -9.49 -1.04
C ILE A 9 -5.06 -9.43 -0.09
N PRO A 10 -4.74 -10.48 0.68
CA PRO A 10 -3.52 -10.47 1.51
C PRO A 10 -2.22 -10.31 0.72
N HIS A 11 -2.11 -10.93 -0.46
CA HIS A 11 -0.95 -10.72 -1.34
C HIS A 11 -0.84 -9.26 -1.78
N THR A 12 -1.95 -8.65 -2.18
CA THR A 12 -2.01 -7.23 -2.55
C THR A 12 -1.60 -6.32 -1.41
N LEU A 13 -2.05 -6.59 -0.19
CA LEU A 13 -1.63 -5.84 0.99
C LEU A 13 -0.13 -6.04 1.28
N GLY A 14 0.40 -7.25 1.09
CA GLY A 14 1.83 -7.52 1.17
C GLY A 14 2.65 -6.72 0.14
N PHE A 15 2.16 -6.57 -1.09
CA PHE A 15 2.82 -5.71 -2.07
C PHE A 15 2.78 -4.22 -1.69
N VAL A 16 1.67 -3.75 -1.11
CA VAL A 16 1.59 -2.38 -0.58
C VAL A 16 2.60 -2.16 0.55
N VAL A 17 2.77 -3.13 1.44
CA VAL A 17 3.82 -3.10 2.47
C VAL A 17 5.18 -2.91 1.81
N ASN A 18 5.53 -3.77 0.85
CA ASN A 18 6.82 -3.71 0.15
C ASN A 18 7.06 -2.36 -0.52
N GLU A 19 6.04 -1.80 -1.18
CA GLU A 19 6.16 -0.51 -1.87
C GLU A 19 6.40 0.65 -0.89
N LEU A 20 5.68 0.69 0.24
CA LEU A 20 5.89 1.70 1.27
C LEU A 20 7.29 1.55 1.92
N SER A 21 7.73 0.33 2.19
CA SER A 21 9.06 0.03 2.72
C SER A 21 10.16 0.48 1.77
N LYS A 22 10.04 0.16 0.48
CA LYS A 22 10.99 0.59 -0.56
C LYS A 22 11.17 2.10 -0.53
N ASN A 23 10.07 2.86 -0.50
CA ASN A 23 10.11 4.31 -0.44
C ASN A 23 10.72 4.84 0.87
N ALA A 24 10.46 4.19 2.00
CA ALA A 24 11.06 4.53 3.29
C ALA A 24 12.59 4.36 3.27
N PHE A 25 13.09 3.25 2.72
CA PHE A 25 14.51 3.01 2.55
C PHE A 25 15.18 3.99 1.60
N LEU A 26 14.52 4.31 0.47
CA LEU A 26 15.04 5.31 -0.47
C LEU A 26 15.24 6.67 0.20
N LEU A 27 14.28 7.14 1.00
CA LEU A 27 14.40 8.38 1.78
C LEU A 27 15.50 8.28 2.84
N ALA A 28 15.54 7.17 3.59
CA ALA A 28 16.56 6.95 4.62
C ALA A 28 17.98 6.95 4.03
N PHE A 29 18.18 6.37 2.84
CA PHE A 29 19.48 6.37 2.15
C PHE A 29 19.89 7.72 1.57
N GLU A 30 18.97 8.68 1.39
CA GLU A 30 19.36 10.06 1.09
C GLU A 30 19.71 10.86 2.35
N GLY A 31 19.26 10.40 3.53
CA GLY A 31 19.48 11.04 4.82
C GLY A 31 20.37 10.23 5.76
N ASP A 32 19.76 9.70 6.82
CA ASP A 32 20.45 9.10 7.98
C ASP A 32 21.26 7.84 7.65
N LEU A 33 20.94 7.15 6.56
CA LEU A 33 21.62 5.94 6.09
C LEU A 33 22.44 6.19 4.81
N ALA A 34 22.84 7.43 4.54
CA ALA A 34 23.56 7.79 3.31
C ALA A 34 24.91 7.08 3.13
N ASP A 35 25.52 6.58 4.19
CA ASP A 35 26.73 5.75 4.15
C ASP A 35 26.47 4.31 3.65
N LEU A 36 25.23 3.83 3.79
CA LEU A 36 24.77 2.54 3.25
C LEU A 36 24.31 2.64 1.79
N LYS A 37 24.20 3.86 1.26
CA LYS A 37 23.85 4.12 -0.14
C LYS A 37 24.85 3.41 -1.07
N ASN A 38 24.35 2.52 -1.95
CA ASN A 38 25.10 1.61 -2.84
C ASN A 38 25.73 0.37 -2.18
N LEU A 39 25.60 0.18 -0.87
CA LEU A 39 25.99 -1.05 -0.19
C LEU A 39 24.80 -2.00 -0.01
N VAL A 40 23.60 -1.45 0.10
CA VAL A 40 22.34 -2.17 0.21
C VAL A 40 21.45 -1.73 -0.96
N ASP A 41 20.88 -2.71 -1.67
CA ASP A 41 19.87 -2.45 -2.70
C ASP A 41 18.49 -2.36 -2.02
N PRO A 42 17.78 -1.22 -2.09
CA PRO A 42 16.44 -1.06 -1.49
C PRO A 42 15.45 -2.14 -1.91
N GLU A 43 15.58 -2.68 -3.12
CA GLU A 43 14.70 -3.73 -3.66
C GLU A 43 15.04 -5.12 -3.12
N SER A 44 16.23 -5.27 -2.51
CA SER A 44 16.68 -6.52 -1.88
C SER A 44 16.33 -6.63 -0.41
N ILE A 45 15.77 -5.56 0.17
CA ILE A 45 15.48 -5.48 1.59
C ILE A 45 14.21 -6.27 1.88
N ALA A 46 14.33 -7.29 2.72
CA ALA A 46 13.20 -8.12 3.10
C ALA A 46 12.23 -7.32 3.97
N ALA A 47 10.94 -7.69 3.96
CA ALA A 47 9.98 -7.10 4.87
C ALA A 47 10.51 -7.14 6.32
N ASP A 48 11.16 -8.21 6.75
CA ASP A 48 11.69 -8.34 8.11
C ASP A 48 12.84 -7.37 8.49
N ASP A 49 13.39 -6.62 7.53
CA ASP A 49 14.47 -5.64 7.77
C ASP A 49 13.94 -4.27 8.26
N PHE A 50 12.65 -4.19 8.65
CA PHE A 50 12.01 -2.99 9.25
C PHE A 50 12.78 -2.41 10.44
N GLU A 51 13.44 -3.26 11.22
CA GLU A 51 14.18 -2.83 12.42
C GLU A 51 15.21 -1.72 12.10
N LEU A 52 15.78 -1.72 10.89
CA LEU A 52 16.74 -0.69 10.50
C LEU A 52 16.08 0.69 10.31
N LEU A 53 14.82 0.73 9.83
CA LEU A 53 14.08 1.96 9.63
C LEU A 53 13.52 2.54 10.93
N GLU A 54 13.27 1.70 11.94
CA GLU A 54 12.79 2.18 13.25
C GLU A 54 13.77 3.16 13.92
N GLU A 55 15.07 2.96 13.68
CA GLU A 55 16.14 3.81 14.23
C GLU A 55 16.42 5.07 13.39
N VAL A 56 15.77 5.25 12.23
CA VAL A 56 15.95 6.41 11.36
C VAL A 56 15.22 7.62 11.93
N ASN A 57 15.94 8.72 12.15
CA ASN A 57 15.42 9.97 12.69
C ASN A 57 14.89 10.91 11.59
N ASP A 58 14.10 10.36 10.67
CA ASP A 58 13.41 11.10 9.62
C ASP A 58 11.88 11.02 9.85
N PRO A 59 11.19 12.14 10.13
CA PRO A 59 9.76 12.16 10.37
C PRO A 59 8.90 11.59 9.23
N VAL A 60 9.35 11.69 7.97
CA VAL A 60 8.64 11.14 6.81
C VAL A 60 8.81 9.62 6.77
N VAL A 61 10.02 9.12 7.03
CA VAL A 61 10.28 7.66 7.16
C VAL A 61 9.40 7.07 8.26
N GLN A 62 9.31 7.72 9.42
CA GLN A 62 8.46 7.27 10.53
C GLN A 62 6.96 7.25 10.17
N LEU A 63 6.49 8.19 9.33
CA LEU A 63 5.11 8.17 8.83
C LEU A 63 4.86 7.06 7.79
N LEU A 64 5.87 6.71 6.98
CA LEU A 64 5.79 5.56 6.08
C LEU A 64 5.72 4.25 6.87
N LEU A 65 6.49 4.10 7.95
CA LEU A 65 6.37 2.94 8.85
C LEU A 65 5.00 2.86 9.51
N ALA A 66 4.47 3.99 9.97
CA ALA A 66 3.10 4.03 10.50
C ALA A 66 2.05 3.62 9.45
N SER A 67 2.30 3.92 8.17
CA SER A 67 1.44 3.47 7.06
C SER A 67 1.56 1.96 6.85
N VAL A 68 2.77 1.40 6.91
CA VAL A 68 3.01 -0.05 6.87
C VAL A 68 2.27 -0.77 8.00
N ASP A 69 2.36 -0.29 9.24
CA ASP A 69 1.66 -0.87 10.40
C ASP A 69 0.15 -0.95 10.20
N ARG A 70 -0.44 0.06 9.56
CA ARG A 70 -1.87 0.07 9.23
C ARG A 70 -2.21 -0.98 8.18
N VAL A 71 -1.37 -1.16 7.17
CA VAL A 71 -1.55 -2.18 6.14
C VAL A 71 -1.45 -3.58 6.77
N ILE A 72 -0.46 -3.82 7.64
CA ILE A 72 -0.32 -5.08 8.39
C ILE A 72 -1.55 -5.32 9.27
N THR A 73 -2.02 -4.30 10.00
CA THR A 73 -3.22 -4.42 10.84
C THR A 73 -4.47 -4.74 10.00
N CYS A 74 -4.62 -4.10 8.83
CA CYS A 74 -5.67 -4.41 7.86
C CYS A 74 -5.57 -5.86 7.41
N MET A 75 -4.38 -6.32 7.00
CA MET A 75 -4.14 -7.68 6.55
C MET A 75 -4.47 -8.72 7.63
N THR A 76 -4.00 -8.54 8.86
CA THR A 76 -4.34 -9.40 10.01
C THR A 76 -5.84 -9.43 10.28
N THR A 77 -6.51 -8.27 10.21
CA THR A 77 -7.97 -8.18 10.38
C THR A 77 -8.71 -8.90 9.26
N TYR A 78 -8.23 -8.79 8.04
CA TYR A 78 -8.80 -9.46 6.88
C TYR A 78 -8.71 -10.99 7.00
N TYR A 79 -7.56 -11.52 7.42
CA TYR A 79 -7.41 -12.95 7.71
C TYR A 79 -8.46 -13.43 8.73
N MET A 80 -8.67 -12.66 9.81
CA MET A 80 -9.66 -12.99 10.83
C MET A 80 -11.11 -12.96 10.31
N ILE A 81 -11.48 -11.97 9.48
CA ILE A 81 -12.83 -11.87 8.91
C ILE A 81 -13.16 -13.08 8.05
N ASN A 82 -12.18 -13.56 7.27
CA ASN A 82 -12.37 -14.60 6.27
C ASN A 82 -11.97 -16.00 6.75
N ASN A 83 -11.46 -16.12 7.99
CA ASN A 83 -10.96 -17.37 8.57
C ASN A 83 -9.94 -18.07 7.65
N LEU A 84 -9.00 -17.29 7.15
CA LEU A 84 -7.91 -17.73 6.28
C LEU A 84 -6.70 -18.13 7.12
N ASP A 85 -6.00 -19.19 6.72
CA ASP A 85 -4.68 -19.53 7.25
C ASP A 85 -3.61 -18.69 6.53
N GLU A 86 -2.79 -17.99 7.30
CA GLU A 86 -1.79 -17.06 6.76
C GLU A 86 -0.75 -17.78 5.89
N LEU A 87 -0.22 -18.91 6.36
CA LEU A 87 0.84 -19.64 5.68
C LEU A 87 0.31 -20.27 4.39
N GLU A 88 -0.85 -20.94 4.45
CA GLU A 88 -1.49 -21.50 3.26
C GLU A 88 -1.83 -20.41 2.23
N THR A 89 -2.27 -19.24 2.69
CA THR A 89 -2.60 -18.12 1.78
C THR A 89 -1.34 -17.58 1.10
N MET A 90 -0.28 -17.33 1.86
CA MET A 90 0.98 -16.75 1.34
C MET A 90 1.73 -17.71 0.41
N GLU A 91 1.60 -19.02 0.59
CA GLU A 91 2.21 -20.02 -0.29
C GLU A 91 1.38 -20.31 -1.56
N ASN A 92 0.19 -19.71 -1.70
CA ASN A 92 -0.69 -19.98 -2.83
C ASN A 92 -0.35 -19.13 -4.06
N GLU A 93 0.32 -19.75 -5.03
CA GLU A 93 0.72 -19.11 -6.29
C GLU A 93 -0.46 -18.53 -7.09
N ALA A 94 -1.64 -19.15 -7.07
CA ALA A 94 -2.79 -18.67 -7.83
C ALA A 94 -3.37 -17.37 -7.24
N TYR A 95 -3.35 -17.23 -5.92
CA TYR A 95 -3.76 -15.98 -5.27
C TYR A 95 -2.75 -14.86 -5.56
N ASN A 96 -1.46 -15.21 -5.54
CA ASN A 96 -0.38 -14.30 -5.88
C ASN A 96 -0.46 -13.82 -7.35
N GLU A 97 -0.76 -14.73 -8.29
CA GLU A 97 -0.93 -14.39 -9.71
C GLU A 97 -2.06 -13.38 -9.89
N VAL A 98 -3.22 -13.64 -9.29
CA VAL A 98 -4.37 -12.70 -9.33
C VAL A 98 -3.99 -11.35 -8.75
N ALA A 99 -3.28 -11.30 -7.61
CA ALA A 99 -2.83 -10.04 -7.00
C ALA A 99 -1.84 -9.30 -7.91
N SER A 100 -0.88 -10.02 -8.48
CA SER A 100 0.18 -9.48 -9.32
C SER A 100 -0.36 -8.84 -10.59
N ASP A 101 -1.37 -9.45 -11.22
CA ASP A 101 -1.95 -9.00 -12.49
C ASP A 101 -2.44 -7.55 -12.43
N TYR A 102 -3.11 -7.16 -11.33
CA TYR A 102 -3.56 -5.79 -11.17
C TYR A 102 -2.57 -4.92 -10.40
N PHE A 103 -1.70 -5.48 -9.54
CA PHE A 103 -0.63 -4.72 -8.88
C PHE A 103 0.24 -3.93 -9.87
N TYR A 104 0.79 -4.62 -10.87
CA TYR A 104 1.67 -4.01 -11.87
C TYR A 104 0.95 -3.04 -12.82
N ALA A 105 -0.40 -3.03 -12.82
CA ALA A 105 -1.17 -2.07 -13.58
C ALA A 105 -1.25 -0.69 -12.90
N TYR A 106 -1.04 -0.61 -11.58
CA TYR A 106 -1.19 0.61 -10.79
C TYR A 106 0.12 1.14 -10.21
N ILE A 107 1.00 0.26 -9.74
CA ILE A 107 2.28 0.68 -9.14
C ILE A 107 3.30 0.92 -10.25
N ILE A 108 3.83 2.14 -10.27
CA ILE A 108 4.84 2.61 -11.23
C ILE A 108 6.11 2.91 -10.45
N ASP A 109 7.25 2.45 -10.96
CA ASP A 109 8.54 2.80 -10.40
C ASP A 109 8.91 4.23 -10.81
N TRP A 110 8.94 5.14 -9.83
CA TRP A 110 9.25 6.54 -10.04
C TRP A 110 10.74 6.77 -9.82
N GLU A 111 11.52 6.80 -10.90
CA GLU A 111 12.94 7.17 -10.85
C GLU A 111 13.11 8.55 -10.19
N SER A 112 13.55 8.55 -8.93
CA SER A 112 13.73 9.76 -8.13
C SER A 112 15.22 9.98 -7.87
N LYS A 113 15.73 11.19 -8.11
CA LYS A 113 17.18 11.47 -8.03
C LYS A 113 17.64 11.99 -6.67
N ASN A 114 16.71 12.52 -5.89
CA ASN A 114 16.98 13.17 -4.62
C ASN A 114 15.74 13.14 -3.73
N TYR A 115 15.94 13.46 -2.46
CA TYR A 115 14.92 13.44 -1.42
C TYR A 115 13.68 14.28 -1.77
N GLU A 116 13.84 15.48 -2.33
CA GLU A 116 12.70 16.34 -2.70
C GLU A 116 11.84 15.72 -3.80
N GLU A 117 12.47 15.15 -4.84
CA GLU A 117 11.76 14.39 -5.87
C GLU A 117 11.02 13.18 -5.29
N MET A 118 11.63 12.45 -4.35
CA MET A 118 10.99 11.32 -3.67
C MET A 118 9.74 11.78 -2.90
N LEU A 119 9.83 12.89 -2.14
CA LEU A 119 8.70 13.46 -1.42
C LEU A 119 7.53 13.83 -2.33
N ILE A 120 7.83 14.42 -3.49
CA ILE A 120 6.81 14.75 -4.49
C ILE A 120 6.16 13.47 -5.03
N ASN A 121 6.97 12.46 -5.32
CA ASN A 121 6.51 11.20 -5.89
C ASN A 121 5.69 10.35 -4.91
N LEU A 122 5.83 10.54 -3.59
CA LEU A 122 4.96 9.90 -2.59
C LEU A 122 3.47 10.18 -2.85
N ASN A 123 3.10 11.37 -3.36
CA ASN A 123 1.72 11.65 -3.73
C ASN A 123 1.20 10.68 -4.80
N ALA A 124 2.04 10.35 -5.79
CA ALA A 124 1.69 9.39 -6.83
C ALA A 124 1.66 7.95 -6.29
N VAL A 125 2.61 7.58 -5.43
CA VAL A 125 2.64 6.24 -4.79
C VAL A 125 1.37 5.98 -3.99
N TYR A 126 0.97 6.92 -3.12
CA TYR A 126 -0.25 6.76 -2.31
C TYR A 126 -1.52 6.76 -3.16
N LEU A 127 -1.57 7.54 -4.25
CA LEU A 127 -2.68 7.52 -5.20
C LEU A 127 -2.80 6.14 -5.88
N SER A 128 -1.68 5.58 -6.35
CA SER A 128 -1.64 4.25 -6.95
C SER A 128 -2.05 3.16 -5.97
N ILE A 129 -1.62 3.24 -4.70
CA ILE A 129 -2.07 2.34 -3.63
C ILE A 129 -3.59 2.47 -3.42
N ALA A 130 -4.13 3.68 -3.39
CA ALA A 130 -5.57 3.88 -3.24
C ALA A 130 -6.37 3.28 -4.42
N GLN A 131 -5.87 3.42 -5.65
CA GLN A 131 -6.46 2.79 -6.84
C GLN A 131 -6.42 1.27 -6.75
N LEU A 132 -5.27 0.72 -6.32
CA LEU A 132 -5.07 -0.72 -6.13
C LEU A 132 -6.08 -1.29 -5.12
N LEU A 133 -6.21 -0.65 -3.96
CA LEU A 133 -7.15 -1.06 -2.92
C LEU A 133 -8.60 -0.92 -3.39
N TYR A 134 -8.92 0.14 -4.14
CA TYR A 134 -10.25 0.32 -4.72
C TYR A 134 -10.58 -0.79 -5.74
N HIS A 135 -9.62 -1.15 -6.62
CA HIS A 135 -9.78 -2.27 -7.54
C HIS A 135 -10.13 -3.56 -6.80
N ALA A 136 -9.41 -3.87 -5.71
CA ALA A 136 -9.71 -5.00 -4.84
C ALA A 136 -11.14 -4.93 -4.27
N THR A 137 -11.62 -3.74 -3.87
CA THR A 137 -13.02 -3.59 -3.44
C THR A 137 -14.02 -3.90 -4.54
N CYS A 138 -13.72 -3.51 -5.78
CA CYS A 138 -14.57 -3.81 -6.93
C CYS A 138 -14.58 -5.31 -7.28
N GLN A 139 -13.45 -6.00 -7.16
CA GLN A 139 -13.39 -7.46 -7.30
C GLN A 139 -14.30 -8.14 -6.26
N LEU A 140 -14.27 -7.67 -5.01
CA LEU A 140 -15.12 -8.20 -3.93
C LEU A 140 -16.61 -7.92 -4.15
N GLU A 141 -16.96 -6.70 -4.58
CA GLU A 141 -18.35 -6.29 -4.80
C GLU A 141 -18.98 -6.99 -6.01
N LEU A 142 -18.24 -7.06 -7.11
CA LEU A 142 -18.71 -7.64 -8.37
C LEU A 142 -18.51 -9.16 -8.42
N ASN A 143 -17.68 -9.71 -7.52
CA ASN A 143 -17.26 -11.11 -7.51
C ASN A 143 -16.66 -11.56 -8.85
N VAL A 144 -15.76 -10.74 -9.41
CA VAL A 144 -15.02 -11.00 -10.66
C VAL A 144 -13.54 -10.72 -10.46
N ILE A 145 -12.68 -11.47 -11.18
CA ILE A 145 -11.23 -11.22 -11.17
C ILE A 145 -10.92 -10.02 -12.07
N GLU A 146 -11.41 -10.06 -13.32
CA GLU A 146 -11.22 -8.95 -14.26
C GLU A 146 -12.30 -7.89 -14.03
N VAL A 147 -11.89 -6.81 -13.37
CA VAL A 147 -12.74 -5.64 -13.14
C VAL A 147 -12.88 -4.84 -14.44
N PRO A 148 -14.07 -4.35 -14.79
CA PRO A 148 -14.27 -3.55 -16.00
C PRO A 148 -13.43 -2.26 -16.04
N ASP A 149 -12.92 -1.90 -17.22
CA ASP A 149 -12.04 -0.73 -17.42
C ASP A 149 -12.64 0.61 -16.90
N HIS A 150 -13.97 0.77 -16.94
CA HIS A 150 -14.63 2.02 -16.49
C HIS A 150 -14.46 2.29 -14.99
N ILE A 151 -14.07 1.27 -14.22
CA ILE A 151 -13.84 1.41 -12.77
C ILE A 151 -12.67 2.36 -12.47
N TYR A 152 -11.74 2.56 -13.42
CA TYR A 152 -10.72 3.61 -13.31
C TYR A 152 -11.32 5.02 -13.25
N ASP A 153 -12.36 5.29 -14.04
CA ASP A 153 -13.04 6.58 -14.02
C ASP A 153 -13.86 6.73 -12.74
N ASP A 154 -14.57 5.66 -12.34
CA ASP A 154 -15.37 5.63 -11.12
C ASP A 154 -14.53 5.90 -9.86
N PHE A 155 -13.28 5.40 -9.84
CA PHE A 155 -12.35 5.69 -8.74
C PHE A 155 -12.22 7.19 -8.49
N PHE A 156 -12.03 8.00 -9.53
CA PHE A 156 -11.83 9.45 -9.36
C PHE A 156 -13.12 10.17 -8.94
N GLU A 157 -14.29 9.63 -9.26
CA GLU A 157 -15.57 10.14 -8.76
C GLU A 157 -15.72 9.92 -7.24
N HIS A 158 -15.20 8.79 -6.74
CA HIS A 158 -15.32 8.39 -5.34
C HIS A 158 -14.12 8.78 -4.47
N TYR A 159 -12.95 9.04 -5.06
CA TYR A 159 -11.70 9.29 -4.33
C TYR A 159 -11.82 10.43 -3.32
N GLY A 160 -12.48 11.52 -3.71
CA GLY A 160 -12.72 12.66 -2.82
C GLY A 160 -13.52 12.31 -1.56
N SER A 161 -14.34 11.27 -1.60
CA SER A 161 -15.11 10.78 -0.45
C SER A 161 -14.25 9.90 0.45
N PHE A 162 -13.49 8.95 -0.12
CA PHE A 162 -12.55 8.10 0.64
C PHE A 162 -11.52 8.92 1.42
N CYS A 163 -11.08 10.06 0.86
CA CYS A 163 -10.13 10.95 1.54
C CYS A 163 -10.73 11.74 2.73
N LYS A 164 -12.06 11.91 2.80
CA LYS A 164 -12.70 12.84 3.75
C LYS A 164 -13.43 12.13 4.87
N GLU A 165 -14.01 10.98 4.60
CA GLU A 165 -14.87 10.27 5.53
C GLU A 165 -14.74 8.75 5.34
N GLU A 166 -15.02 8.00 6.40
CA GLU A 166 -15.21 6.56 6.31
C GLU A 166 -16.41 6.29 5.41
N VAL A 167 -16.21 5.49 4.37
CA VAL A 167 -17.27 5.13 3.43
C VAL A 167 -17.91 3.83 3.90
N PRO A 168 -19.19 3.84 4.31
CA PRO A 168 -19.83 2.66 4.84
C PRO A 168 -20.04 1.60 3.75
N SER A 169 -19.79 0.34 4.08
CA SER A 169 -20.15 -0.82 3.25
C SER A 169 -20.74 -1.91 4.13
N ASP A 170 -21.77 -2.59 3.63
CA ASP A 170 -22.33 -3.78 4.29
C ASP A 170 -21.36 -4.98 4.23
N ASN A 171 -20.40 -4.94 3.31
CA ASN A 171 -19.32 -5.91 3.20
C ASN A 171 -18.13 -5.48 4.08
N LYS A 172 -17.86 -6.26 5.13
CA LYS A 172 -16.78 -5.99 6.10
C LYS A 172 -15.40 -5.92 5.44
N ASN A 173 -15.15 -6.73 4.41
CA ASN A 173 -13.88 -6.71 3.69
C ASN A 173 -13.71 -5.39 2.93
N ILE A 174 -14.76 -4.93 2.27
CA ILE A 174 -14.74 -3.66 1.54
C ILE A 174 -14.61 -2.47 2.50
N SER A 175 -15.38 -2.47 3.59
CA SER A 175 -15.27 -1.44 4.64
C SER A 175 -13.83 -1.34 5.17
N LEU A 176 -13.20 -2.48 5.45
CA LEU A 176 -11.82 -2.52 5.95
C LEU A 176 -10.82 -1.91 4.94
N LEU A 177 -11.00 -2.16 3.64
CA LEU A 177 -10.14 -1.58 2.60
C LEU A 177 -10.40 -0.07 2.43
N TYR A 178 -11.64 0.39 2.53
CA TYR A 178 -11.95 1.83 2.53
C TYR A 178 -11.36 2.56 3.74
N ASP A 179 -11.43 1.96 4.93
CA ASP A 179 -10.80 2.51 6.13
C ASP A 179 -9.28 2.61 5.95
N LEU A 180 -8.66 1.62 5.30
CA LEU A 180 -7.23 1.66 4.97
C LEU A 180 -6.91 2.82 4.02
N ILE A 181 -7.66 2.99 2.92
CA ILE A 181 -7.49 4.13 1.99
C ILE A 181 -7.61 5.46 2.73
N HIS A 182 -8.60 5.59 3.62
CA HIS A 182 -8.80 6.80 4.42
C HIS A 182 -7.58 7.09 5.31
N HIS A 183 -7.09 6.09 6.04
CA HIS A 183 -5.96 6.28 6.95
C HIS A 183 -4.66 6.59 6.21
N LEU A 184 -4.38 5.91 5.11
CA LEU A 184 -3.18 6.16 4.29
C LEU A 184 -3.19 7.59 3.73
N ASN A 185 -4.35 8.07 3.27
CA ASN A 185 -4.50 9.48 2.88
C ASN A 185 -4.24 10.45 4.05
N GLY A 186 -4.70 10.11 5.25
CA GLY A 186 -4.40 10.86 6.46
C GLY A 186 -2.90 10.96 6.76
N ASP A 187 -2.13 9.90 6.49
CA ASP A 187 -0.68 9.89 6.65
C ASP A 187 0.03 10.67 5.55
N LEU A 188 -0.40 10.55 4.28
CA LEU A 188 0.08 11.40 3.18
C LEU A 188 -0.11 12.89 3.49
N LEU A 189 -1.26 13.29 4.03
CA LEU A 189 -1.51 14.68 4.43
C LEU A 189 -0.53 15.16 5.51
N LYS A 190 -0.09 14.29 6.43
CA LYS A 190 0.93 14.64 7.44
C LYS A 190 2.30 14.80 6.77
N ILE A 191 2.66 13.91 5.85
CA ILE A 191 3.89 13.99 5.06
C ILE A 191 3.93 15.32 4.29
N ASP A 192 2.88 15.65 3.55
CA ASP A 192 2.76 16.91 2.81
C ASP A 192 2.93 18.15 3.71
N ASN A 193 2.39 18.10 4.93
CA ASN A 193 2.54 19.19 5.88
C ASN A 193 3.97 19.32 6.43
N LEU A 194 4.71 18.21 6.56
CA LEU A 194 6.13 18.26 6.92
C LEU A 194 6.96 18.87 5.78
N SER A 195 6.72 18.42 4.54
CA SER A 195 7.44 18.89 3.34
C SER A 195 7.24 20.37 3.05
N ARG A 196 6.10 20.96 3.44
CA ARG A 196 5.82 22.41 3.29
C ARG A 196 6.47 23.29 4.37
N ASN A 197 6.92 22.68 5.47
CA ASN A 197 7.50 23.39 6.62
C ASN A 197 9.02 23.14 6.77
N ALA A 198 9.60 22.28 5.94
CA ALA A 198 11.05 22.07 5.79
C ALA A 198 11.69 23.16 4.91
#